data_AF-A0A9N7H1V1-F1
#
_entry.id   AF-A0A9N7H1V1-F1
#
_cell.length_a   1.000
_cell.length_b   1.000
_cell.length_c   1.000
_cell.angle_alpha   90.00
_cell.angle_beta   90.00
_cell.angle_gamma   90.00
#
_symmetry.space_group_name_H-M   'P 1'
#
loop_
_entity.id
_entity.type
_entity.pdbx_description
1 polymer ?
#
loop_
_entity_poly.entity_id
_entity_poly.type
_entity_poly.pdbx_seq_one_letter_code
_entity_poly.pdbx_strand_id
1 'polypeptide(L)'
;MICFGYDWLGRVFATKNPEKGDHILLFESETGDVFNIEGDIFSFHNDELVRYGDTALAENFFAEWQAATGLSLKYNECVSYKIPPFLSGKDEIDNLYVEDIDVFWNIIGQILNKIRG
;
A
#
# COMPACT_ATOMS: atom_id res chain seq x y z
N MET A 1 -3.46 -3.16 -17.39
CA MET A 1 -3.46 -3.34 -15.93
C MET A 1 -4.38 -2.29 -15.36
N ILE A 2 -5.26 -2.68 -14.46
CA ILE A 2 -6.29 -1.83 -13.85
C ILE A 2 -6.01 -1.84 -12.36
N CYS A 3 -5.66 -0.68 -11.80
CA CYS A 3 -5.62 -0.48 -10.36
C CYS A 3 -7.06 -0.39 -9.85
N PHE A 4 -7.39 -1.15 -8.81
CA PHE A 4 -8.76 -1.21 -8.28
C PHE A 4 -8.85 -0.79 -6.81
N GLY A 5 -7.73 -0.60 -6.13
CA GLY A 5 -7.69 -0.11 -4.76
C GLY A 5 -6.28 0.14 -4.27
N TYR A 6 -6.19 0.75 -3.10
CA TYR A 6 -4.96 0.89 -2.33
C TYR A 6 -5.29 0.73 -0.86
N ASP A 7 -4.29 0.41 -0.06
CA ASP A 7 -4.41 0.39 1.39
C ASP A 7 -3.95 1.69 2.04
N TRP A 8 -3.99 1.73 3.37
CA TRP A 8 -3.67 2.90 4.16
C TRP A 8 -2.19 3.32 4.09
N LEU A 9 -1.27 2.46 3.65
CA LEU A 9 0.14 2.80 3.40
C LEU A 9 0.38 3.28 1.95
N GLY A 10 -0.69 3.39 1.16
CA GLY A 10 -0.63 3.79 -0.23
C GLY A 10 -0.16 2.68 -1.16
N ARG A 11 -0.08 1.42 -0.71
CA ARG A 11 0.26 0.28 -1.57
C ARG A 11 -0.90 0.00 -2.50
N VAL A 12 -0.64 -0.22 -3.78
CA VAL A 12 -1.69 -0.29 -4.81
C VAL A 12 -1.95 -1.73 -5.22
N PHE A 13 -3.23 -2.11 -5.24
CA PHE A 13 -3.70 -3.37 -5.80
C PHE A 13 -4.15 -3.19 -7.24
N ALA A 14 -3.69 -4.07 -8.13
CA ALA A 14 -4.06 -4.06 -9.53
C ALA A 14 -4.28 -5.47 -10.08
N THR A 15 -5.00 -5.58 -11.19
CA THR A 15 -5.13 -6.83 -11.94
C THR A 15 -4.99 -6.55 -13.43
N LYS A 16 -4.51 -7.54 -14.19
CA LYS A 16 -4.36 -7.40 -15.64
C LYS A 16 -5.68 -7.62 -16.37
N ASN A 17 -6.48 -8.58 -15.91
CA ASN A 17 -7.79 -8.87 -16.45
C ASN A 17 -8.74 -9.37 -15.34
N PRO A 18 -9.54 -8.47 -14.73
CA PRO A 18 -10.44 -8.84 -13.63
C PRO A 18 -11.48 -9.89 -14.05
N GLU A 19 -11.91 -9.89 -15.32
CA GLU A 19 -12.93 -10.81 -15.82
C GLU A 19 -12.41 -12.23 -16.10
N LYS A 20 -11.08 -12.42 -16.18
CA LYS A 20 -10.46 -13.72 -16.45
C LYS A 20 -9.94 -14.44 -15.21
N GLY A 21 -10.13 -13.86 -14.02
CA GLY A 21 -9.58 -14.41 -12.78
C GLY A 21 -8.06 -14.36 -12.72
N ASP A 22 -7.45 -13.34 -13.33
CA ASP A 22 -6.01 -13.11 -13.24
C ASP A 22 -5.63 -12.74 -11.78
N HIS A 23 -4.40 -13.10 -11.40
CA HIS A 23 -3.79 -12.76 -10.11
C HIS A 23 -3.91 -11.28 -9.76
N ILE A 24 -3.95 -11.00 -8.45
CA ILE A 24 -3.83 -9.65 -7.91
C ILE A 24 -2.34 -9.30 -7.80
N LEU A 25 -2.00 -8.08 -8.22
CA LEU A 25 -0.67 -7.50 -8.08
C LEU A 25 -0.72 -6.47 -6.96
N LEU A 26 0.23 -6.57 -6.02
CA LEU A 26 0.50 -5.55 -5.01
C LEU A 26 1.75 -4.77 -5.42
N PHE A 27 1.59 -3.48 -5.66
CA PHE A 27 2.67 -2.54 -5.89
C PHE A 27 3.13 -1.97 -4.56
N GLU A 28 4.32 -2.38 -4.14
CA GLU A 28 4.93 -1.91 -2.90
C GLU A 28 5.67 -0.59 -3.16
N SER A 29 5.12 0.48 -2.61
CA SER A 29 5.66 1.83 -2.79
C SER A 29 7.03 2.03 -2.15
N GLU A 30 7.35 1.27 -1.10
CA GLU A 30 8.61 1.43 -0.37
C GLU A 30 9.79 0.72 -1.01
N THR A 31 9.58 -0.41 -1.68
CA THR A 31 10.68 -1.12 -2.34
C THR A 31 10.65 -0.94 -3.86
N GLY A 32 9.51 -0.51 -4.40
CA GLY A 32 9.23 -0.55 -5.83
C GLY A 32 9.06 -1.97 -6.37
N ASP A 33 8.88 -2.96 -5.50
CA ASP A 33 8.61 -4.34 -5.90
C ASP A 33 7.13 -4.54 -6.25
N VAL A 34 6.88 -5.62 -6.97
CA VAL A 34 5.54 -6.07 -7.32
C VAL A 34 5.38 -7.50 -6.86
N PHE A 35 4.40 -7.73 -5.98
CA PHE A 35 4.09 -9.05 -5.46
C PHE A 35 2.84 -9.61 -6.15
N ASN A 36 2.84 -10.92 -6.41
CA ASN A 36 1.64 -11.62 -6.86
C ASN A 36 0.90 -12.18 -5.65
N ILE A 37 -0.38 -11.87 -5.55
CA ILE A 37 -1.32 -12.48 -4.62
C ILE A 37 -2.17 -13.46 -5.44
N GLU A 38 -2.22 -14.71 -4.99
CA GLU A 38 -2.94 -15.76 -5.69
C GLU A 38 -4.46 -15.56 -5.62
N GLY A 39 -5.16 -16.02 -6.66
CA GLY A 39 -6.61 -15.90 -6.77
C GLY A 39 -7.07 -14.68 -7.56
N ASP A 40 -8.38 -14.47 -7.56
CA ASP A 40 -9.06 -13.39 -8.26
C ASP A 40 -9.53 -12.30 -7.27
N ILE A 41 -10.23 -11.29 -7.80
CA ILE A 41 -10.74 -10.19 -6.97
C ILE A 41 -11.74 -10.64 -5.90
N PHE A 42 -12.50 -11.72 -6.15
CA PHE A 42 -13.48 -12.23 -5.20
C PHE A 42 -12.79 -12.98 -4.06
N SER A 43 -11.86 -13.88 -4.36
CA SER A 43 -11.08 -14.57 -3.33
C SER A 43 -10.19 -13.60 -2.56
N PHE A 44 -9.64 -12.58 -3.23
CA PHE A 44 -8.89 -11.53 -2.56
C PHE A 44 -9.75 -10.80 -1.53
N HIS A 45 -10.92 -10.29 -1.92
CA HIS A 45 -11.79 -9.54 -1.01
C HIS A 45 -12.39 -10.43 0.11
N ASN A 46 -12.89 -11.61 -0.24
CA ASN A 46 -13.69 -12.42 0.69
C ASN A 46 -12.85 -13.35 1.57
N ASP A 47 -11.66 -13.75 1.12
CA ASP A 47 -10.80 -14.66 1.86
C ASP A 47 -9.48 -13.99 2.27
N GLU A 48 -8.72 -13.42 1.34
CA GLU A 48 -7.38 -12.88 1.63
C GLU A 48 -7.44 -11.72 2.64
N LEU A 49 -8.22 -10.68 2.35
CA LEU A 49 -8.35 -9.52 3.23
C LEU A 49 -8.96 -9.87 4.59
N VAL A 50 -9.86 -10.87 4.64
CA VAL A 50 -10.57 -11.25 5.86
C VAL A 50 -9.71 -12.14 6.77
N ARG A 51 -8.94 -13.07 6.18
CA ARG A 51 -8.18 -14.06 6.94
C ARG A 51 -6.74 -13.63 7.20
N TYR A 52 -6.19 -12.78 6.34
CA TYR A 52 -4.80 -12.35 6.34
C TYR A 52 -4.66 -10.83 6.32
N GLY A 53 -5.57 -10.11 7.00
CA GLY A 53 -5.60 -8.65 7.04
C GLY A 53 -4.26 -8.01 7.45
N ASP A 54 -3.51 -8.63 8.36
CA ASP A 54 -2.19 -8.10 8.73
C ASP A 54 -1.15 -8.24 7.60
N THR A 55 -1.10 -9.39 6.92
CA THR A 55 -0.20 -9.60 5.78
C THR A 55 -0.61 -8.73 4.58
N ALA A 56 -1.91 -8.65 4.30
CA ALA A 56 -2.44 -8.00 3.12
C ALA A 56 -2.56 -6.47 3.27
N LEU A 57 -2.87 -5.99 4.49
CA LEU A 57 -3.20 -4.59 4.77
C LEU A 57 -2.39 -3.98 5.93
N ALA A 58 -1.48 -4.70 6.58
CA ALA A 58 -0.79 -4.23 7.79
C ALA A 58 -1.77 -3.74 8.87
N GLU A 59 -2.87 -4.46 9.06
CA GLU A 59 -4.00 -4.06 9.91
C GLU A 59 -3.60 -3.77 11.37
N ASN A 60 -2.69 -4.54 11.96
CA ASN A 60 -2.24 -4.27 13.33
C ASN A 60 -1.47 -2.95 13.41
N PHE A 61 -0.62 -2.68 12.42
CA PHE A 61 0.15 -1.45 12.37
C PHE A 61 -0.74 -0.23 12.10
N PHE A 62 -1.80 -0.39 11.30
CA PHE A 62 -2.83 0.63 11.13
C PHE A 62 -3.52 0.95 12.46
N ALA A 63 -3.94 -0.08 13.20
CA ALA A 63 -4.59 0.10 14.49
C ALA A 63 -3.67 0.79 15.51
N GLU A 64 -2.39 0.44 15.53
CA GLU A 64 -1.38 1.10 16.37
C GLU A 64 -1.21 2.58 15.99
N TRP A 65 -1.08 2.89 14.70
CA TRP A 65 -0.98 4.26 14.19
C TRP A 65 -2.22 5.09 14.53
N GLN A 66 -3.42 4.55 14.37
CA GLN A 66 -4.67 5.23 14.73
C GLN A 66 -4.75 5.50 16.23
N ALA A 67 -4.38 4.52 17.07
CA ALA A 67 -4.39 4.65 18.52
C ALA A 67 -3.37 5.70 19.00
N ALA A 68 -2.19 5.76 18.39
CA ALA A 68 -1.12 6.69 18.77
C ALA A 68 -1.42 8.14 18.32
N THR A 69 -2.03 8.31 17.15
CA THR A 69 -2.22 9.65 16.54
C THR A 69 -3.60 10.24 16.76
N GLY A 70 -4.62 9.39 16.98
CA GLY A 70 -6.02 9.79 17.01
C GLY A 70 -6.57 10.25 15.64
N LEU A 71 -5.84 9.99 14.55
CA LEU A 71 -6.20 10.41 13.20
C LEU A 71 -7.03 9.34 12.47
N SER A 72 -7.77 9.81 11.47
CA SER A 72 -8.50 8.99 10.50
C SER A 72 -8.17 9.46 9.09
N LEU A 73 -8.06 8.53 8.15
CA LEU A 73 -7.82 8.85 6.74
C LEU A 73 -9.13 9.11 6.00
N LYS A 74 -9.12 10.10 5.12
CA LYS A 74 -10.13 10.19 4.05
C LYS A 74 -9.80 9.18 2.97
N TYR A 75 -10.77 8.98 2.07
CA TYR A 75 -10.61 8.07 0.94
C TYR A 75 -9.34 8.37 0.13
N ASN A 76 -9.08 9.64 -0.23
CA ASN A 76 -7.93 10.05 -1.03
C ASN A 76 -6.63 10.28 -0.22
N GLU A 77 -6.57 9.82 1.03
CA GLU A 77 -5.40 9.99 1.89
C GLU A 77 -4.76 8.63 2.19
N CYS A 78 -3.44 8.63 2.33
CA CYS A 78 -2.67 7.51 2.84
C CYS A 78 -1.66 7.99 3.87
N VAL A 79 -0.98 7.03 4.49
CA VAL A 79 0.13 7.25 5.39
C VAL A 79 1.41 6.89 4.65
N SER A 80 2.41 7.74 4.78
CA SER A 80 3.72 7.57 4.16
C SER A 80 4.82 7.84 5.19
N TYR A 81 6.01 7.35 4.89
CA TYR A 81 7.20 7.60 5.68
C TYR A 81 7.83 8.96 5.33
N LYS A 82 8.08 9.79 6.35
CA LYS A 82 8.83 11.05 6.24
C LYS A 82 10.22 10.78 5.66
N ILE A 83 10.86 9.71 6.13
CA ILE A 83 12.07 9.15 5.55
C ILE A 83 11.73 7.70 5.14
N PRO A 84 11.63 7.39 3.83
CA PRO A 84 11.34 6.04 3.38
C PRO A 84 12.39 5.00 3.82
N PRO A 85 12.02 3.73 4.07
CA PRO A 85 12.96 2.71 4.53
C PRO A 85 14.15 2.46 3.60
N PHE A 86 13.97 2.55 2.29
CA PHE A 86 15.07 2.46 1.31
C PHE A 86 16.07 3.64 1.37
N LEU A 87 15.75 4.70 2.13
CA LEU A 87 16.66 5.80 2.49
C LEU A 87 17.11 5.71 3.95
N SER A 88 17.12 4.51 4.53
CA SER A 88 17.44 4.24 5.94
C SER A 88 16.47 4.86 6.94
N GLY A 89 15.23 5.11 6.50
CA GLY A 89 14.11 5.41 7.37
C GLY A 89 13.75 4.24 8.27
N LYS A 90 13.03 4.54 9.36
CA LYS A 90 12.57 3.52 10.30
C LYS A 90 11.11 3.18 10.11
N ASP A 91 10.79 1.91 10.28
CA ASP A 91 9.42 1.40 10.42
C ASP A 91 8.88 1.67 11.84
N GLU A 92 8.57 2.95 12.10
CA GLU A 92 8.10 3.45 13.39
C GLU A 92 7.02 4.53 13.16
N ILE A 93 6.00 4.59 14.03
CA ILE A 93 4.87 5.54 13.93
C ILE A 93 5.34 6.99 13.83
N ASP A 94 6.39 7.37 14.57
CA ASP A 94 6.93 8.73 14.55
C ASP A 94 7.51 9.14 13.19
N ASN A 95 7.84 8.17 12.33
CA ASN A 95 8.30 8.39 10.97
C ASN A 95 7.13 8.47 9.97
N LEU A 96 5.87 8.31 10.41
CA LEU A 96 4.70 8.35 9.54
C LEU A 96 4.06 9.74 9.47
N TYR A 97 3.47 10.07 8.33
CA TYR A 97 2.65 11.26 8.12
C TYR A 97 1.52 11.00 7.10
N VAL A 98 0.43 11.77 7.18
CA VAL A 98 -0.69 11.68 6.24
C VAL A 98 -0.38 12.50 4.98
N GLU A 99 -0.68 11.94 3.82
CA GLU A 99 -0.49 12.56 2.50
C GLU A 99 -1.66 12.24 1.57
N ASP A 100 -1.84 13.05 0.53
CA ASP A 100 -2.75 12.73 -0.57
C ASP A 100 -2.18 11.60 -1.45
N ILE A 101 -3.00 10.59 -1.76
CA ILE A 101 -2.54 9.38 -2.46
C ILE A 101 -1.98 9.66 -3.85
N ASP A 102 -2.52 10.64 -4.58
CA ASP A 102 -2.07 10.99 -5.92
C ASP A 102 -0.73 11.74 -5.84
N VAL A 103 -0.57 12.62 -4.85
CA VAL A 103 0.70 13.30 -4.56
C VAL A 103 1.78 12.28 -4.18
N PHE A 104 1.46 11.35 -3.29
CA PHE A 104 2.35 10.28 -2.85
C PHE A 104 2.89 9.47 -4.03
N TRP A 105 2.02 8.92 -4.87
CA TRP A 105 2.43 8.08 -6.00
C TRP A 105 3.23 8.86 -7.05
N ASN A 106 2.88 10.13 -7.27
CA ASN A 106 3.62 10.99 -8.19
C ASN A 106 5.06 11.25 -7.71
N ILE A 107 5.26 11.46 -6.40
CA ILE A 107 6.59 11.69 -5.82
C ILE A 107 7.39 10.38 -5.78
N ILE A 108 6.82 9.31 -5.23
CA ILE A 108 7.56 8.05 -5.03
C ILE A 108 7.97 7.41 -6.35
N GLY A 109 7.12 7.50 -7.39
CA GLY A 109 7.45 7.04 -8.73
C GLY A 109 8.67 7.77 -9.33
N GLN A 110 8.77 9.09 -9.13
CA GLN A 110 9.92 9.87 -9.56
C GLN A 110 11.20 9.49 -8.81
N ILE A 111 11.11 9.25 -7.50
CA ILE A 111 12.24 8.82 -6.66
C ILE A 111 12.73 7.44 -7.10
N LEU A 112 11.82 6.46 -7.21
CA LEU A 112 12.16 5.09 -7.63
C LEU A 112 12.81 5.07 -9.01
N ASN A 113 12.31 5.86 -9.97
CA ASN A 113 12.91 5.99 -11.29
C ASN A 113 14.34 6.56 -11.26
N LYS A 114 14.66 7.44 -10.29
CA LYS A 114 16.03 7.97 -10.13
C LYS A 114 16.97 6.97 -9.45
N ILE A 115 16.49 6.18 -8.51
CA ILE A 115 17.32 5.24 -7.74
C ILE A 115 17.62 3.97 -8.54
N ARG A 116 16.69 3.56 -9.41
CA ARG A 116 16.83 2.39 -10.29
C ARG A 116 17.45 2.70 -11.67
N GLY A 117 17.79 3.97 -11.93
CA GLY A 117 18.36 4.45 -13.20
C GLY A 117 19.83 4.11 -13.39
#